data_AF-A0A914HTS6-F1
#
_entry.id   AF-A0A914HTS6-F1
#
_cell.length_a   1.000
_cell.length_b   1.000
_cell.length_c   1.000
_cell.angle_alpha   90.00
_cell.angle_beta   90.00
_cell.angle_gamma   90.00
#
_symmetry.space_group_name_H-M   'P 1'
#
loop_
_entity.id
_entity.type
_entity.pdbx_description
1 polymer ?
#
loop_
_entity_poly.entity_id
_entity_poly.type
_entity_poly.pdbx_seq_one_letter_code
_entity_poly.pdbx_strand_id
1 'polypeptide(L)'
;MSGRGKNKKSSFRERKGISYQQGSDPPFLAQFKSKIGYKEWTVEDKFKSDDEGEEEGPSEDRDDIRNMREEERPQVVVLNPSTDLSADELQKEIDKGREEEDRRKILEGKIVFRKPEKRRTEEDKKQKVGKTDEKKSRREAEERPTHQQQDRRLLSFGDDPNE
;
A
#
# COMPACT_ATOMS: atom_id res chain seq x y z
N MET A 1 -30.68 -20.15 -41.85
CA MET A 1 -30.15 -18.87 -41.35
C MET A 1 -31.29 -18.08 -40.71
N SER A 2 -31.52 -18.21 -39.40
CA SER A 2 -32.62 -17.52 -38.72
C SER A 2 -32.10 -16.40 -37.82
N GLY A 3 -32.26 -15.17 -38.30
CA GLY A 3 -32.70 -14.01 -37.51
C GLY A 3 -31.84 -13.56 -36.34
N ARG A 4 -31.04 -12.51 -36.57
CA ARG A 4 -30.49 -11.61 -35.54
C ARG A 4 -31.54 -11.30 -34.46
N GLY A 5 -31.23 -11.63 -33.21
CA GLY A 5 -32.00 -11.21 -32.03
C GLY A 5 -32.08 -9.70 -31.96
N LYS A 6 -33.29 -9.15 -32.13
CA LYS A 6 -33.57 -7.74 -31.90
C LYS A 6 -33.66 -7.52 -30.39
N ASN A 7 -32.68 -6.84 -29.80
CA ASN A 7 -32.74 -6.34 -28.43
C ASN A 7 -33.85 -5.27 -28.31
N LYS A 8 -35.09 -5.70 -28.07
CA LYS A 8 -36.22 -4.81 -27.84
C LYS A 8 -36.12 -4.28 -26.41
N LYS A 9 -35.83 -3.00 -26.26
CA LYS A 9 -35.79 -2.32 -24.95
C LYS A 9 -37.20 -2.36 -24.35
N SER A 10 -37.33 -2.90 -23.14
CA SER A 10 -38.60 -3.02 -22.44
C SER A 10 -39.20 -1.65 -22.12
N SER A 11 -40.52 -1.53 -22.21
CA SER A 11 -41.24 -0.28 -21.94
C SER A 11 -41.23 0.04 -20.44
N PHE A 12 -41.45 1.31 -20.07
CA PHE A 12 -41.48 1.73 -18.66
C PHE A 12 -42.55 0.97 -17.84
N ARG A 13 -43.68 0.61 -18.45
CA ARG A 13 -44.72 -0.22 -17.81
C ARG A 13 -44.25 -1.65 -17.56
N GLU A 14 -43.49 -2.23 -18.49
CA GLU A 14 -42.90 -3.57 -18.32
C GLU A 14 -41.81 -3.59 -17.23
N ARG A 15 -41.07 -2.49 -17.07
CA ARG A 15 -40.03 -2.36 -16.04
C ARG A 15 -40.55 -2.15 -14.63
N LYS A 16 -41.77 -1.60 -14.46
CA LYS A 16 -42.37 -1.34 -13.15
C LYS A 16 -42.70 -2.61 -12.33
N GLY A 17 -42.78 -3.77 -12.96
CA GLY A 17 -43.06 -5.05 -12.28
C GLY A 17 -41.82 -5.89 -11.96
N ILE A 18 -40.61 -5.38 -12.21
CA ILE A 18 -39.37 -6.13 -12.02
C ILE A 18 -38.85 -5.88 -10.60
N SER A 19 -38.86 -6.91 -9.76
CA SER A 19 -38.18 -6.90 -8.46
C SER A 19 -36.77 -7.45 -8.60
N TYR A 20 -35.85 -6.91 -7.79
CA TYR A 20 -34.53 -7.49 -7.63
C TYR A 20 -34.62 -8.71 -6.72
N GLN A 21 -34.11 -9.86 -7.18
CA GLN A 21 -33.96 -11.06 -6.37
C GLN A 21 -32.46 -11.36 -6.23
N GLN A 22 -31.93 -11.18 -5.03
CA GLN A 22 -30.54 -11.50 -4.73
C GLN A 22 -30.41 -13.03 -4.64
N GLY A 23 -29.75 -13.63 -5.65
CA GLY A 23 -29.38 -15.04 -5.60
C GLY A 23 -28.21 -15.28 -4.63
N SER A 24 -28.04 -16.53 -4.19
CA SER A 24 -26.86 -16.92 -3.41
C SER A 24 -25.58 -16.82 -4.26
N ASP A 25 -24.47 -16.43 -3.65
CA ASP A 25 -23.19 -16.38 -4.35
C ASP A 25 -22.75 -17.76 -4.85
N PRO A 26 -22.13 -17.85 -6.05
CA PRO A 26 -21.48 -19.06 -6.50
C PRO A 26 -20.29 -19.42 -5.60
N PRO A 27 -19.91 -20.71 -5.52
CA PRO A 27 -18.94 -21.21 -4.54
C PRO A 27 -17.57 -20.53 -4.62
N PHE A 28 -17.14 -20.13 -5.82
CA PHE A 28 -15.90 -19.38 -6.01
C PHE A 28 -15.93 -17.99 -5.35
N LEU A 29 -17.02 -17.24 -5.53
CA LEU A 29 -17.16 -15.90 -4.93
C LEU A 29 -17.30 -15.99 -3.42
N ALA A 30 -17.99 -17.02 -2.91
CA ALA A 30 -18.08 -17.27 -1.47
C ALA A 30 -16.68 -17.50 -0.85
N GLN A 31 -15.87 -18.38 -1.44
CA GLN A 31 -14.49 -18.62 -0.99
C GLN A 31 -13.61 -17.38 -1.09
N PHE A 32 -13.76 -16.60 -2.16
CA PHE A 32 -13.02 -15.36 -2.34
C PHE A 32 -13.38 -14.34 -1.27
N LYS A 33 -14.67 -14.05 -1.08
CA LYS A 33 -15.20 -13.16 -0.04
C LYS A 33 -14.67 -13.55 1.36
N SER A 34 -14.68 -14.84 1.70
CA SER A 34 -14.12 -15.33 2.97
C SER A 34 -12.61 -15.11 3.11
N LYS A 35 -11.83 -15.29 2.02
CA LYS A 35 -10.37 -15.07 2.04
C LYS A 35 -10.00 -13.60 2.21
N ILE A 36 -10.77 -12.70 1.61
CA ILE A 36 -10.50 -11.25 1.65
C ILE A 36 -11.18 -10.55 2.82
N GLY A 37 -11.97 -11.26 3.64
CA GLY A 37 -12.73 -10.66 4.73
C GLY A 37 -13.81 -9.69 4.27
N TYR A 38 -14.43 -9.95 3.12
CA TYR A 38 -15.44 -9.05 2.55
C TYR A 38 -16.68 -8.96 3.43
N LYS A 39 -17.04 -7.74 3.83
CA LYS A 39 -18.28 -7.41 4.54
C LYS A 39 -19.22 -6.69 3.56
N GLU A 40 -20.45 -7.17 3.43
CA GLU A 40 -21.45 -6.47 2.62
C GLU A 40 -21.80 -5.14 3.27
N TRP A 41 -21.54 -4.04 2.54
CA TRP A 41 -21.90 -2.71 2.97
C TRP A 41 -23.36 -2.43 2.60
N THR A 42 -24.14 -1.99 3.58
CA THR A 42 -25.51 -1.54 3.36
C THR A 42 -25.55 -0.04 3.10
N VAL A 43 -26.67 0.47 2.60
CA VAL A 43 -26.88 1.91 2.43
C VAL A 43 -26.77 2.64 3.78
N GLU A 44 -27.19 1.99 4.87
CA GLU A 44 -27.12 2.51 6.24
C GLU A 44 -25.66 2.68 6.72
N ASP A 45 -24.75 1.82 6.28
CA ASP A 45 -23.33 1.92 6.64
C ASP A 45 -22.64 3.15 6.00
N LYS A 46 -23.23 3.77 4.97
CA LYS A 46 -22.76 5.06 4.45
C LYS A 46 -23.14 6.25 5.32
N PHE A 47 -24.17 6.09 6.15
CA PHE A 47 -24.69 7.16 7.01
C PHE A 47 -24.20 7.03 8.45
N LYS A 48 -23.67 5.86 8.83
CA LYS A 48 -22.87 5.72 10.04
C LYS A 48 -21.53 6.39 9.76
N SER A 49 -21.36 7.59 10.31
CA SER A 49 -20.06 8.26 10.37
C SER A 49 -19.03 7.28 10.92
N ASP A 50 -17.87 7.21 10.27
CA ASP A 50 -16.68 6.47 10.65
C ASP A 50 -16.14 6.87 12.04
N ASP A 51 -16.90 6.60 13.11
CA ASP A 51 -16.50 6.85 14.51
C ASP A 51 -15.99 5.56 15.18
N GLU A 52 -16.11 4.39 14.52
CA GLU A 52 -15.88 3.09 15.17
C GLU A 52 -14.84 2.18 14.49
N GLY A 53 -14.04 2.64 13.52
CA GLY A 53 -13.13 1.69 12.87
C GLY A 53 -12.00 2.15 11.97
N GLU A 54 -11.86 3.44 11.65
CA GLU A 54 -10.54 3.92 11.26
C GLU A 54 -9.79 4.27 12.55
N GLU A 55 -8.74 3.50 12.81
CA GLU A 55 -7.67 3.90 13.71
C GLU A 55 -7.16 5.25 13.17
N GLU A 56 -7.74 6.34 13.68
CA GLU A 56 -7.16 7.67 13.57
C GLU A 56 -5.76 7.55 14.16
N GLY A 57 -4.77 7.39 13.26
CA GLY A 57 -3.41 7.78 13.56
C GLY A 57 -3.46 9.16 14.24
N PRO A 58 -2.60 9.39 15.23
CA PRO A 58 -2.80 10.35 16.31
C PRO A 58 -3.37 11.66 15.77
N SER A 59 -4.68 11.88 15.97
CA SER A 59 -5.48 13.06 15.60
C SER A 59 -4.64 14.25 15.13
N GLU A 60 -4.17 14.12 13.90
CA GLU A 60 -3.39 15.14 13.22
C GLU A 60 -4.48 15.96 12.55
N ASP A 61 -4.77 17.14 13.11
CA ASP A 61 -5.84 18.04 12.65
C ASP A 61 -5.96 17.92 11.13
N ARG A 62 -7.07 17.40 10.62
CA ARG A 62 -7.25 17.18 9.16
C ARG A 62 -7.07 18.47 8.37
N ASP A 63 -7.26 19.61 9.04
CA ASP A 63 -7.11 20.95 8.52
C ASP A 63 -5.68 21.52 8.67
N ASP A 64 -4.73 20.77 9.27
CA ASP A 64 -3.34 21.21 9.36
C ASP A 64 -2.67 21.10 7.98
N ILE A 65 -2.12 22.24 7.53
CA ILE A 65 -1.39 22.39 6.28
C ILE A 65 -0.20 21.40 6.21
N ARG A 66 0.34 21.00 7.36
CA ARG A 66 1.40 19.97 7.45
C ARG A 66 0.95 18.60 6.97
N ASN A 67 -0.33 18.29 7.09
CA ASN A 67 -0.89 16.96 6.77
C ASN A 67 -1.64 16.96 5.43
N MET A 68 -1.98 18.15 4.91
CA MET A 68 -2.56 18.33 3.58
C MET A 68 -1.58 18.03 2.45
N ARG A 69 -2.11 17.39 1.40
CA ARG A 69 -1.42 17.21 0.12
C ARG A 69 -1.17 18.57 -0.54
N GLU A 70 -0.02 18.74 -1.20
CA GLU A 70 0.38 20.02 -1.83
C GLU A 70 -0.70 20.60 -2.77
N GLU A 71 -1.41 19.75 -3.49
CA GLU A 71 -2.50 20.12 -4.43
C GLU A 71 -3.78 20.62 -3.75
N GLU A 72 -3.99 20.26 -2.47
CA GLU A 72 -5.18 20.60 -1.70
C GLU A 72 -4.96 21.82 -0.78
N ARG A 73 -3.71 22.30 -0.69
CA ARG A 73 -3.37 23.45 0.15
C ARG A 73 -3.96 24.75 -0.42
N PRO A 74 -4.39 25.69 0.43
CA PRO A 74 -4.90 26.97 -0.03
C PRO A 74 -3.81 27.79 -0.73
N GLN A 75 -4.23 28.61 -1.70
CA GLN A 75 -3.34 29.54 -2.38
C GLN A 75 -2.82 30.59 -1.39
N VAL A 76 -1.49 30.69 -1.25
CA VAL A 76 -0.84 31.73 -0.46
C VAL A 76 -0.82 33.04 -1.26
N VAL A 77 -1.29 34.13 -0.64
CA VAL A 77 -1.28 35.48 -1.21
C VAL A 77 -0.54 36.40 -0.24
N VAL A 78 0.51 37.06 -0.73
CA VAL A 78 1.33 38.01 0.04
C VAL A 78 0.79 39.41 -0.21
N LEU A 79 0.30 40.10 0.82
CA LEU A 79 -0.16 41.48 0.72
C LEU A 79 0.94 42.45 1.17
N ASN A 80 1.66 42.10 2.22
CA ASN A 80 2.75 42.89 2.80
C ASN A 80 4.03 42.05 2.88
N PRO A 81 5.07 42.39 2.11
CA PRO A 81 6.29 41.57 2.02
C PRO A 81 7.16 41.61 3.29
N SER A 82 6.90 42.52 4.22
CA SER A 82 7.65 42.63 5.48
C SER A 82 7.07 41.78 6.63
N THR A 83 5.79 41.41 6.54
CA THR A 83 5.08 40.70 7.61
C THR A 83 4.61 39.31 7.18
N ASP A 84 4.24 39.17 5.91
CA ASP A 84 3.63 37.97 5.40
C ASP A 84 4.72 37.02 4.87
N LEU A 85 4.56 35.73 5.14
CA LEU A 85 5.47 34.71 4.63
C LEU A 85 5.18 34.45 3.15
N SER A 86 6.24 34.34 2.36
CA SER A 86 6.15 33.84 0.99
C SER A 86 5.85 32.33 0.97
N ALA A 87 5.36 31.83 -0.16
CA ALA A 87 5.06 30.40 -0.34
C ALA A 87 6.29 29.51 -0.07
N ASP A 88 7.47 29.95 -0.50
CA ASP A 88 8.73 29.22 -0.30
C ASP A 88 9.16 29.18 1.18
N GLU A 89 8.94 30.26 1.92
CA GLU A 89 9.25 30.32 3.35
C GLU A 89 8.28 29.48 4.17
N LEU A 90 7.01 29.50 3.81
CA LEU A 90 6.00 28.64 4.44
C LEU A 90 6.35 27.16 4.26
N GLN A 91 6.75 26.76 3.05
CA GLN A 91 7.15 25.37 2.78
C GLN A 91 8.37 24.97 3.61
N LYS A 92 9.38 25.83 3.70
CA LYS A 92 10.57 25.58 4.54
C LYS A 92 10.21 25.40 6.01
N GLU A 93 9.23 26.15 6.51
CA GLU A 93 8.81 26.03 7.92
C GLU A 93 8.03 24.74 8.18
N ILE A 94 7.21 24.31 7.23
CA ILE A 94 6.52 23.00 7.28
C ILE A 94 7.55 21.86 7.31
N ASP A 95 8.56 21.91 6.44
CA ASP A 95 9.59 20.88 6.35
C ASP A 95 10.43 20.80 7.63
N LYS A 96 10.81 21.95 8.21
CA LYS A 96 11.49 21.99 9.51
C LYS A 96 10.64 21.38 10.63
N GLY A 97 9.34 21.68 10.67
CA GLY A 97 8.42 21.10 11.65
C GLY A 97 8.40 19.57 11.59
N ARG A 98 8.33 19.02 10.37
CA ARG A 98 8.40 17.56 10.15
C ARG A 98 9.74 16.97 10.60
N GLU A 99 10.86 17.60 10.26
CA GLU A 99 12.19 17.15 10.70
C GLU A 99 12.33 17.14 12.23
N GLU A 100 11.80 18.15 12.91
CA GLU A 100 11.83 18.22 14.37
C GLU A 100 10.98 17.13 15.01
N GLU A 101 9.78 16.87 14.48
CA GLU A 101 8.93 15.78 14.93
C GLU A 101 9.58 14.42 14.71
N ASP A 102 10.20 14.20 13.56
CA ASP A 102 10.95 12.98 13.26
C ASP A 102 12.14 12.81 14.21
N ARG A 103 12.90 13.88 14.47
CA ARG A 103 13.98 13.86 15.48
C ARG A 103 13.45 13.52 16.87
N ARG A 104 12.30 14.05 17.27
CA ARG A 104 11.66 13.71 18.55
C ARG A 104 11.24 12.24 18.58
N LYS A 105 10.65 11.71 17.51
CA LYS A 105 10.28 10.29 17.37
C LYS A 105 11.50 9.35 17.41
N ILE A 106 12.63 9.78 16.85
CA ILE A 106 13.92 9.06 16.93
C ILE A 106 14.46 9.05 18.37
N LEU A 107 14.47 10.21 19.04
CA LEU A 107 14.94 10.33 20.43
C LEU A 107 14.06 9.55 21.42
N GLU A 108 12.75 9.52 21.18
CA GLU A 108 11.79 8.72 21.96
C GLU A 108 11.93 7.21 21.70
N GLY A 109 12.75 6.80 20.72
CA GLY A 109 12.99 5.39 20.39
C GLY A 109 11.83 4.70 19.68
N LYS A 110 10.84 5.47 19.17
CA LYS A 110 9.70 4.93 18.40
C LYS A 110 10.13 4.37 17.04
N ILE A 111 11.20 4.92 16.45
CA ILE A 111 11.76 4.44 15.19
C ILE A 111 12.97 3.55 15.49
N VAL A 112 12.79 2.23 15.38
CA VAL A 112 13.87 1.25 15.59
C VAL A 112 14.29 0.64 14.25
N PHE A 113 15.53 0.87 13.83
CA PHE A 113 16.07 0.24 12.61
C PHE A 113 16.41 -1.23 12.88
N ARG A 114 15.50 -2.14 12.52
CA ARG A 114 15.75 -3.58 12.61
C ARG A 114 16.46 -4.05 11.34
N LYS A 115 17.65 -4.63 11.51
CA LYS A 115 18.39 -5.24 10.39
C LYS A 115 17.51 -6.30 9.71
N PRO A 116 17.36 -6.27 8.37
CA PRO A 116 16.57 -7.27 7.67
C PRO A 116 17.14 -8.66 7.94
N GLU A 117 16.28 -9.59 8.34
CA GLU A 117 16.68 -10.98 8.52
C GLU A 117 16.92 -11.59 7.14
N LYS A 118 18.14 -12.11 6.92
CA LYS A 118 18.44 -12.86 5.69
C LYS A 118 17.47 -14.03 5.61
N ARG A 119 16.70 -14.11 4.52
CA ARG A 119 15.81 -15.25 4.24
C ARG A 119 16.64 -16.53 4.30
N ARG A 120 16.43 -17.36 5.33
CA ARG A 120 17.00 -18.70 5.40
C ARG A 120 16.16 -19.61 4.52
N THR A 121 16.80 -20.35 3.62
CA THR A 121 16.16 -21.47 2.92
C THR A 121 15.90 -22.61 3.90
N GLU A 122 14.90 -23.46 3.63
CA GLU A 122 14.42 -24.52 4.53
C GLU A 122 15.50 -25.53 4.97
N GLU A 123 16.64 -25.60 4.29
CA GLU A 123 17.79 -26.44 4.69
C GLU A 123 18.55 -25.88 5.91
N ASP A 124 18.56 -24.57 6.14
CA ASP A 124 19.26 -23.93 7.27
C ASP A 124 18.49 -24.02 8.61
N LYS A 125 17.21 -24.40 8.57
CA LYS A 125 16.36 -24.49 9.79
C LYS A 125 16.61 -25.75 10.60
N LYS A 126 17.22 -26.80 10.02
CA LYS A 126 17.50 -28.07 10.71
C LYS A 126 18.82 -28.10 11.48
N GLN A 127 19.70 -27.11 11.32
CA GLN A 127 21.05 -27.13 11.92
C GLN A 127 21.26 -26.16 13.09
N LYS A 128 20.23 -25.44 13.57
CA LYS A 128 20.39 -24.51 14.71
C LYS A 128 19.50 -24.85 15.89
N VAL A 129 19.67 -26.06 16.41
CA VAL A 129 19.42 -26.37 17.83
C VAL A 129 20.77 -26.78 18.41
N GLY A 130 21.45 -25.84 19.07
CA GLY A 130 22.69 -26.10 19.79
C GLY A 130 23.94 -25.46 19.18
N LYS A 131 24.22 -24.22 19.58
CA LYS A 131 25.54 -23.80 20.09
C LYS A 131 25.50 -22.31 20.45
N THR A 132 25.71 -22.07 21.74
CA THR A 132 26.14 -20.80 22.33
C THR A 132 27.56 -20.45 21.89
N ASP A 133 27.95 -19.22 22.22
CA ASP A 133 29.31 -18.70 22.37
C ASP A 133 29.94 -17.90 21.23
N GLU A 134 30.06 -16.60 21.53
CA GLU A 134 31.16 -15.66 21.34
C GLU A 134 32.29 -15.91 20.30
N LYS A 135 32.60 -14.76 19.67
CA LYS A 135 33.94 -14.22 19.29
C LYS A 135 34.50 -14.47 17.88
N LYS A 136 34.77 -13.31 17.24
CA LYS A 136 35.93 -12.92 16.40
C LYS A 136 36.26 -13.82 15.20
N SER A 137 36.41 -13.32 13.98
CA SER A 137 37.39 -12.30 13.60
C SER A 137 37.31 -11.98 12.10
N ARG A 138 37.89 -10.84 11.76
CA ARG A 138 38.02 -10.17 10.46
C ARG A 138 39.14 -10.81 9.62
N ARG A 139 38.87 -11.22 8.37
CA ARG A 139 39.80 -11.40 7.22
C ARG A 139 38.95 -11.24 5.96
N GLU A 140 39.01 -10.10 5.28
CA GLU A 140 39.94 -9.73 4.19
C GLU A 140 39.74 -10.58 2.93
N ALA A 141 39.62 -9.85 1.82
CA ALA A 141 39.19 -10.27 0.50
C ALA A 141 40.11 -11.32 -0.12
N GLU A 142 39.55 -12.19 -0.98
CA GLU A 142 40.06 -12.42 -2.34
C GLU A 142 39.15 -13.36 -3.16
N GLU A 143 38.91 -12.91 -4.39
CA GLU A 143 38.74 -13.65 -5.65
C GLU A 143 37.56 -14.62 -5.87
N ARG A 144 36.72 -14.24 -6.85
CA ARG A 144 35.71 -15.06 -7.52
C ARG A 144 36.38 -15.96 -8.56
N PRO A 145 35.83 -17.15 -8.81
CA PRO A 145 35.61 -17.58 -10.18
C PRO A 145 34.12 -17.76 -10.48
N THR A 146 33.72 -17.23 -11.62
CA THR A 146 32.36 -17.18 -12.16
C THR A 146 31.87 -18.57 -12.57
N HIS A 147 31.06 -19.20 -11.74
CA HIS A 147 30.16 -20.26 -12.20
C HIS A 147 28.74 -19.69 -12.21
N GLN A 148 28.30 -19.22 -13.39
CA GLN A 148 26.94 -18.75 -13.58
C GLN A 148 26.01 -19.96 -13.50
N GLN A 149 25.46 -20.23 -12.31
CA GLN A 149 24.28 -21.08 -12.19
C GLN A 149 23.15 -20.38 -12.95
N GLN A 150 22.82 -20.91 -14.12
CA GLN A 150 21.71 -20.40 -14.91
C GLN A 150 20.41 -20.76 -14.20
N ASP A 151 19.78 -19.76 -13.56
CA ASP A 151 18.45 -19.88 -13.00
C ASP A 151 17.45 -20.09 -14.13
N ARG A 152 16.98 -21.33 -14.30
CA ARG A 152 15.99 -21.74 -15.32
C ARG A 152 14.59 -21.12 -15.15
N ARG A 153 14.43 -20.15 -14.25
CA ARG A 153 13.22 -19.38 -13.99
C ARG A 153 13.28 -17.97 -14.58
N LEU A 154 14.44 -17.55 -15.07
CA LEU A 154 14.58 -16.32 -15.83
C LEU A 154 14.24 -16.62 -17.29
N LEU A 155 13.29 -15.87 -17.83
CA LEU A 155 12.89 -15.96 -19.24
C LEU A 155 14.11 -15.60 -20.10
N SER A 156 14.62 -16.56 -20.87
CA SER A 156 15.65 -16.28 -21.88
C SER A 156 14.97 -15.62 -23.07
N PHE A 157 15.24 -14.33 -23.27
CA PHE A 157 14.79 -13.62 -24.46
C PHE A 157 15.78 -13.90 -25.61
N GLY A 158 15.31 -14.68 -26.58
CA GLY A 158 15.75 -14.60 -27.98
C GLY A 158 17.05 -15.32 -28.33
N ASP A 159 16.97 -16.63 -28.55
CA ASP A 159 17.75 -17.29 -29.59
C ASP A 159 16.79 -18.18 -30.38
N ASP A 160 16.07 -17.57 -31.32
CA ASP A 160 15.30 -18.26 -32.37
C ASP A 160 15.94 -17.90 -33.71
N PRO A 161 16.95 -18.66 -34.18
CA PRO A 161 17.49 -18.57 -35.52
C PRO A 161 16.76 -19.54 -36.46
N ASN A 162 15.43 -19.52 -36.49
CA ASN A 162 14.70 -20.02 -37.65
C ASN A 162 14.63 -18.91 -38.70
N GLU A 163 15.75 -18.77 -39.40
CA GLU A 163 15.84 -18.33 -40.80
C GLU A 163 15.63 -19.54 -41.71
#